data_AF-A0AAE5TWB9-F1
#
_entry.id   AF-A0AAE5TWB9-F1
#
_cell.length_a   1.000
_cell.length_b   1.000
_cell.length_c   1.000
_cell.angle_alpha   90.00
_cell.angle_beta   90.00
_cell.angle_gamma   90.00
#
_symmetry.space_group_name_H-M   'P 1'
#
loop_
_entity.id
_entity.type
_entity.pdbx_description
1 polymer ?
#
loop_
_entity_poly.entity_id
_entity_poly.type
_entity_poly.pdbx_seq_one_letter_code
_entity_poly.pdbx_strand_id
1 'polypeptide(L)'
;MTTEAPEKVPVSERFFAIDRNVWARVCDLGLNEAVSYVVIAAGTGKSHTVSNWSAEAIEKRTGMHHTRAKDAIGRLVEHGLMTVTPKGKLRRYDLNISEEPAFIWLPLSIVEGIAGQRSPLKLLRKAQCISAVRLFIDLYFFHDLAGNGGCEWRRGIGIRIPFERRSEGSQGCHNVWSFSPQLRPDGGIKIETWEQAEFVFPDIFQGFSILQRAGLIEFVEHLVDSDTREGEIIHPLPIGDKGEPGERAITRAACAAGWKMAPSWTPARPETVIVPVEAIAQNVQLIGIARLLFKPHVKQTKAWIAQSSEWANLACGFMDLASGIKRATNSGIKDISRKDQG
;
A
#
# COMPACT_ATOMS: atom_id res chain seq x y z
N MET A 1 -40.26 0.55 -25.21
CA MET A 1 -38.85 0.20 -25.00
C MET A 1 -38.18 1.39 -24.33
N THR A 2 -38.16 1.38 -23.00
CA THR A 2 -37.39 2.34 -22.20
C THR A 2 -35.92 1.97 -22.38
N THR A 3 -35.18 2.80 -23.12
CA THR A 3 -33.73 2.76 -23.17
C THR A 3 -33.22 3.14 -21.78
N GLU A 4 -32.92 2.14 -20.95
CA GLU A 4 -32.17 2.35 -19.72
C GLU A 4 -30.83 3.01 -20.10
N ALA A 5 -30.58 4.19 -19.53
CA ALA A 5 -29.31 4.85 -19.68
C ALA A 5 -28.21 3.92 -19.16
N PRO A 6 -27.07 3.81 -19.86
CA PRO A 6 -25.99 2.92 -19.42
C PRO A 6 -25.57 3.28 -17.99
N GLU A 7 -25.48 2.26 -17.15
CA GLU A 7 -25.07 2.38 -15.76
C GLU A 7 -23.72 3.12 -15.69
N LYS A 8 -23.67 4.20 -14.91
CA LYS A 8 -22.46 5.01 -14.80
C LYS A 8 -21.40 4.19 -14.08
N VAL A 9 -20.22 4.06 -14.70
CA VAL A 9 -19.04 3.43 -14.08
C VAL A 9 -18.84 3.97 -12.67
N PRO A 10 -18.72 3.11 -11.65
CA PRO A 10 -18.55 3.53 -10.26
C PRO A 10 -17.34 4.46 -10.08
N VAL A 11 -17.43 5.41 -9.14
CA VAL A 11 -16.32 6.34 -8.83
C VAL A 11 -15.05 5.60 -8.42
N SER A 12 -15.20 4.47 -7.73
CA SER A 12 -14.09 3.58 -7.35
C SER A 12 -13.30 3.07 -8.56
N GLU A 13 -13.96 2.87 -9.71
CA GLU A 13 -13.34 2.33 -10.91
C GLU A 13 -12.78 3.39 -11.87
N ARG A 14 -13.01 4.68 -11.56
CA ARG A 14 -12.55 5.80 -12.37
C ARG A 14 -11.19 6.28 -11.89
N PHE A 15 -10.36 6.74 -12.81
CA PHE A 15 -9.03 7.27 -12.54
C PHE A 15 -8.73 8.50 -13.40
N PHE A 16 -7.68 9.22 -13.02
CA PHE A 16 -7.11 10.35 -13.76
C PHE A 16 -5.58 10.28 -13.65
N ALA A 17 -4.89 11.16 -14.36
CA ALA A 17 -3.44 11.24 -14.30
C ALA A 17 -2.99 12.67 -14.02
N ILE A 18 -1.84 12.80 -13.37
CA ILE A 18 -1.07 14.04 -13.29
C ILE A 18 0.37 13.76 -13.69
N ASP A 19 1.08 14.77 -14.16
CA ASP A 19 2.50 14.65 -14.47
C ASP A 19 3.35 14.87 -13.20
N ARG A 20 4.16 13.87 -12.84
CA ARG A 20 5.07 13.92 -11.69
C ARG A 20 6.06 15.09 -11.79
N ASN A 21 6.53 15.40 -13.00
CA ASN A 21 7.48 16.49 -13.23
C ASN A 21 6.88 17.87 -12.88
N VAL A 22 5.55 17.99 -13.04
CA VAL A 22 4.79 19.20 -12.70
C VAL A 22 4.37 19.19 -11.23
N TRP A 23 4.06 18.00 -10.69
CA TRP A 23 3.58 17.83 -9.32
C TRP A 23 4.52 18.37 -8.24
N ALA A 24 5.84 18.15 -8.37
CA ALA A 24 6.81 18.69 -7.42
C ALA A 24 6.73 20.23 -7.34
N ARG A 25 6.71 20.89 -8.51
CA ARG A 25 6.58 22.36 -8.62
C ARG A 25 5.25 22.88 -8.07
N VAL A 26 4.18 22.12 -8.25
CA VAL A 26 2.87 22.42 -7.66
C VAL A 26 2.93 22.41 -6.13
N CYS A 27 3.62 21.43 -5.54
CA CYS A 27 3.77 21.33 -4.08
C CYS A 27 4.59 22.50 -3.50
N ASP A 28 5.57 23.00 -4.24
CA ASP A 28 6.41 24.14 -3.82
C ASP A 28 5.61 25.46 -3.70
N LEU A 29 4.47 25.57 -4.38
CA LEU A 29 3.58 26.75 -4.25
C LEU A 29 2.77 26.75 -2.95
N GLY A 30 2.49 25.57 -2.41
CA GLY A 30 1.76 25.40 -1.16
C GLY A 30 0.60 24.40 -1.21
N LEU A 31 0.01 24.17 -0.03
CA LEU A 31 -1.06 23.19 0.16
C LEU A 31 -2.32 23.50 -0.66
N ASN A 32 -2.72 24.76 -0.76
CA ASN A 32 -3.97 25.12 -1.44
C ASN A 32 -3.84 24.90 -2.95
N GLU A 33 -2.68 25.22 -3.51
CA GLU A 33 -2.30 25.02 -4.90
C GLU A 33 -2.24 23.53 -5.22
N ALA A 34 -1.55 22.74 -4.40
CA ALA A 34 -1.49 21.28 -4.52
C ALA A 34 -2.88 20.63 -4.52
N VAL A 35 -3.72 20.98 -3.54
CA VAL A 35 -5.08 20.44 -3.44
C VAL A 35 -5.94 20.89 -4.63
N SER A 36 -5.84 22.16 -5.04
CA SER A 36 -6.60 22.69 -6.18
C SER A 36 -6.20 22.00 -7.48
N TYR A 37 -4.90 21.81 -7.72
CA TYR A 37 -4.36 21.14 -8.90
C TYR A 37 -4.89 19.70 -9.01
N VAL A 38 -4.83 18.92 -7.93
CA VAL A 38 -5.33 17.53 -7.91
C VAL A 38 -6.84 17.49 -8.19
N VAL A 39 -7.64 18.41 -7.64
CA VAL A 39 -9.07 18.47 -7.93
C VAL A 39 -9.32 18.81 -9.40
N ILE A 40 -8.63 19.82 -9.95
CA ILE A 40 -8.80 20.18 -11.37
C ILE A 40 -8.43 19.00 -12.26
N ALA A 41 -7.34 18.29 -11.97
CA ALA A 41 -6.90 17.08 -12.67
C ALA A 41 -7.93 15.94 -12.60
N ALA A 42 -8.57 15.72 -11.45
CA ALA A 42 -9.64 14.75 -11.34
C ALA A 42 -10.85 15.06 -12.26
N GLY A 43 -11.02 16.31 -12.67
CA GLY A 43 -12.08 16.76 -13.57
C GLY A 43 -11.79 16.61 -15.06
N THR A 44 -10.63 16.09 -15.48
CA THR A 44 -10.21 16.10 -16.89
C THR A 44 -10.88 15.05 -17.78
N GLY A 45 -11.49 14.04 -17.16
CA GLY A 45 -12.05 12.88 -17.88
C GLY A 45 -10.98 12.16 -18.71
N LYS A 46 -11.38 11.67 -19.90
CA LYS A 46 -10.53 10.85 -20.79
C LYS A 46 -9.30 11.58 -21.36
N SER A 47 -9.30 12.91 -21.35
CA SER A 47 -8.18 13.70 -21.89
C SER A 47 -6.97 13.75 -20.96
N HIS A 48 -7.19 13.53 -19.65
CA HIS A 48 -6.19 13.70 -18.60
C HIS A 48 -5.55 15.11 -18.47
N THR A 49 -5.90 16.06 -19.35
CA THR A 49 -5.32 17.41 -19.36
C THR A 49 -6.37 18.52 -19.28
N VAL A 50 -7.57 18.31 -19.82
CA VAL A 50 -8.59 19.36 -19.95
C VAL A 50 -9.73 19.19 -18.97
N SER A 51 -9.91 20.13 -18.05
CA SER A 51 -10.95 20.12 -17.02
C SER A 51 -11.97 21.25 -17.17
N ASN A 52 -13.23 20.93 -16.86
CA ASN A 52 -14.29 21.94 -16.67
C ASN A 52 -14.61 22.16 -15.18
N TRP A 53 -13.85 21.56 -14.26
CA TRP A 53 -14.05 21.79 -12.83
C TRP A 53 -13.50 23.15 -12.43
N SER A 54 -14.19 23.84 -11.53
CA SER A 54 -13.94 25.22 -11.14
C SER A 54 -13.52 25.35 -9.67
N ALA A 55 -13.35 26.59 -9.20
CA ALA A 55 -13.25 26.89 -7.77
C ALA A 55 -14.42 26.32 -6.94
N GLU A 56 -15.65 26.25 -7.48
CA GLU A 56 -16.78 25.62 -6.79
C GLU A 56 -16.60 24.10 -6.67
N ALA A 57 -15.99 23.46 -7.67
CA ALA A 57 -15.69 22.04 -7.61
C ALA A 57 -14.63 21.74 -6.53
N ILE A 58 -13.63 22.61 -6.38
CA ILE A 58 -12.63 22.56 -5.30
C ILE A 58 -13.30 22.73 -3.94
N GLU A 59 -14.18 23.72 -3.80
CA GLU A 59 -14.91 23.97 -2.56
C GLU A 59 -15.75 22.76 -2.14
N LYS A 60 -16.55 22.21 -3.06
CA LYS A 60 -17.39 21.05 -2.79
C LYS A 60 -16.59 19.84 -2.30
N ARG A 61 -15.44 19.57 -2.90
CA ARG A 61 -14.65 18.35 -2.66
C ARG A 61 -13.71 18.46 -1.47
N THR A 62 -13.24 19.66 -1.16
CA THR A 62 -12.16 19.85 -0.19
C THR A 62 -12.59 20.71 1.01
N GLY A 63 -13.73 21.40 0.91
CA GLY A 63 -14.17 22.41 1.87
C GLY A 63 -13.34 23.69 1.83
N MET A 64 -12.59 23.94 0.74
CA MET A 64 -11.84 25.18 0.56
C MET A 64 -12.76 26.25 0.01
N HIS A 65 -12.97 27.34 0.75
CA HIS A 65 -13.80 28.44 0.27
C HIS A 65 -13.37 28.90 -1.13
N HIS A 66 -14.33 29.09 -2.05
CA HIS A 66 -14.03 29.37 -3.47
C HIS A 66 -13.08 30.54 -3.70
N THR A 67 -13.06 31.58 -2.85
CA THR A 67 -12.10 32.69 -2.98
C THR A 67 -10.65 32.19 -2.90
N ARG A 68 -10.33 31.39 -1.87
CA ARG A 68 -8.99 30.80 -1.72
C ARG A 68 -8.66 29.84 -2.85
N ALA A 69 -9.66 29.11 -3.35
CA ALA A 69 -9.48 28.24 -4.51
C ALA A 69 -9.19 29.04 -5.79
N LYS A 70 -9.83 30.20 -5.99
CA LYS A 70 -9.53 31.11 -7.11
C LYS A 70 -8.11 31.67 -7.00
N ASP A 71 -7.67 32.05 -5.81
CA ASP A 71 -6.32 32.56 -5.58
C ASP A 71 -5.27 31.47 -5.88
N ALA A 72 -5.51 30.24 -5.41
CA ALA A 72 -4.64 29.10 -5.70
C ALA A 72 -4.58 28.76 -7.19
N ILE A 73 -5.73 28.75 -7.89
CA ILE A 73 -5.78 28.63 -9.36
C ILE A 73 -4.98 29.75 -10.03
N GLY A 74 -5.14 31.00 -9.57
CA GLY A 74 -4.39 32.15 -10.08
C GLY A 74 -2.89 31.95 -10.01
N ARG A 75 -2.38 31.49 -8.86
CA ARG A 75 -0.95 31.18 -8.67
C ARG A 75 -0.48 30.03 -9.55
N LEU A 76 -1.29 28.98 -9.74
CA LEU A 76 -0.98 27.88 -10.66
C LEU A 76 -0.85 28.36 -12.11
N VAL A 77 -1.69 29.30 -12.53
CA VAL A 77 -1.63 29.93 -13.87
C VAL A 77 -0.39 30.82 -14.00
N GLU A 78 -0.15 31.68 -13.02
CA GLU A 78 1.01 32.59 -12.97
C GLU A 78 2.34 31.83 -13.12
N HIS A 79 2.45 30.64 -12.53
CA HIS A 79 3.66 29.80 -12.58
C HIS A 79 3.68 28.84 -13.79
N GLY A 80 2.74 28.97 -14.72
CA GLY A 80 2.69 28.16 -15.94
C GLY A 80 2.44 26.67 -15.69
N LEU A 81 1.76 26.32 -14.60
CA LEU A 81 1.40 24.93 -14.27
C LEU A 81 0.02 24.55 -14.81
N MET A 82 -0.79 25.54 -15.18
CA MET A 82 -2.04 25.37 -15.92
C MET A 82 -2.35 26.61 -16.74
N THR A 83 -3.23 26.48 -17.73
CA THR A 83 -3.81 27.61 -18.46
C THR A 83 -5.32 27.65 -18.28
N VAL A 84 -5.89 28.85 -18.43
CA VAL A 84 -7.33 29.07 -18.33
C VAL A 84 -7.82 29.72 -19.61
N THR A 85 -8.78 29.08 -20.27
CA THR A 85 -9.44 29.64 -21.45
C THR A 85 -10.88 30.00 -21.12
N PRO A 86 -11.35 31.21 -21.49
CA PRO A 86 -12.76 31.55 -21.42
C PRO A 86 -13.60 30.58 -22.27
N LYS A 87 -14.74 30.13 -21.73
CA LYS A 87 -15.74 29.32 -22.43
C LYS A 87 -17.13 29.91 -22.16
N GLY A 88 -17.40 31.06 -22.77
CA GLY A 88 -18.58 31.87 -22.45
C GLY A 88 -18.53 32.35 -21.00
N LYS A 89 -19.58 32.05 -20.21
CA LYS A 89 -19.61 32.33 -18.76
C LYS A 89 -18.79 31.34 -17.93
N LEU A 90 -18.36 30.23 -18.52
CA LEU A 90 -17.60 29.18 -17.86
C LEU A 90 -16.10 29.33 -18.17
N ARG A 91 -15.29 28.61 -17.41
CA ARG A 91 -13.83 28.52 -17.60
C ARG A 91 -13.47 27.08 -17.95
N ARG A 92 -12.52 26.93 -18.86
CA ARG A 92 -11.85 25.67 -19.17
C ARG A 92 -10.42 25.77 -18.65
N TYR A 93 -9.97 24.72 -17.98
CA TYR A 93 -8.62 24.62 -17.41
C TYR A 93 -7.86 23.56 -18.20
N ASP A 94 -6.65 23.90 -18.63
CA ASP A 94 -5.72 22.97 -19.27
C ASP A 94 -4.51 22.78 -18.36
N LEU A 95 -4.20 21.53 -18.00
CA LEU A 95 -3.01 21.22 -17.23
C LEU A 95 -1.80 21.25 -18.15
N ASN A 96 -0.80 22.03 -17.80
CA ASN A 96 0.43 22.05 -18.56
C ASN A 96 1.23 20.79 -18.20
N ILE A 97 1.43 19.92 -19.17
CA ILE A 97 2.17 18.67 -19.06
C ILE A 97 3.58 18.88 -19.64
N SER A 98 4.60 18.24 -19.05
CA SER A 98 5.97 18.28 -19.60
C SER A 98 6.07 17.53 -20.94
N GLU A 99 7.14 17.79 -21.69
CA GLU A 99 7.37 17.14 -23.00
C GLU A 99 7.46 15.60 -22.86
N GLU A 100 8.10 15.14 -21.79
CA GLU A 100 8.24 13.72 -21.43
C GLU A 100 7.53 13.44 -20.09
N PRO A 101 6.20 13.26 -20.11
CA PRO A 101 5.43 13.16 -18.87
C PRO A 101 5.68 11.85 -18.13
N ALA A 102 5.96 11.99 -16.83
CA ALA A 102 5.98 10.87 -15.90
C ALA A 102 4.62 10.78 -15.20
N PHE A 103 3.65 10.14 -15.84
CA PHE A 103 2.27 10.11 -15.33
C PHE A 103 2.12 9.31 -14.02
N ILE A 104 1.48 9.96 -13.03
CA ILE A 104 0.98 9.33 -11.82
C ILE A 104 -0.50 9.03 -12.02
N TRP A 105 -0.88 7.76 -11.99
CA TRP A 105 -2.27 7.32 -12.14
C TRP A 105 -2.98 7.30 -10.79
N LEU A 106 -4.03 8.12 -10.65
CA LEU A 106 -4.72 8.38 -9.40
C LEU A 106 -6.18 7.90 -9.45
N PRO A 107 -6.69 7.21 -8.41
CA PRO A 107 -8.10 6.87 -8.34
C PRO A 107 -8.96 8.11 -8.11
N LEU A 108 -10.09 8.24 -8.80
CA LEU A 108 -11.01 9.37 -8.64
C LEU A 108 -11.60 9.44 -7.22
N SER A 109 -11.71 8.28 -6.56
CA SER A 109 -12.19 8.15 -5.18
C SER A 109 -11.33 8.91 -4.17
N ILE A 110 -10.07 9.23 -4.46
CA ILE A 110 -9.26 10.08 -3.56
C ILE A 110 -9.81 11.52 -3.47
N VAL A 111 -10.50 11.96 -4.51
CA VAL A 111 -11.06 13.31 -4.64
C VAL A 111 -12.56 13.33 -4.34
N GLU A 112 -13.33 12.42 -4.94
CA GLU A 112 -14.79 12.38 -4.77
C GLU A 112 -15.23 11.60 -3.52
N GLY A 113 -14.35 10.78 -2.95
CA GLY A 113 -14.70 9.84 -1.88
C GLY A 113 -15.42 8.61 -2.40
N ILE A 114 -15.73 7.71 -1.48
CA ILE A 114 -16.61 6.56 -1.70
C ILE A 114 -17.85 6.79 -0.82
N ALA A 115 -19.01 6.29 -1.22
CA ALA A 115 -20.26 6.50 -0.50
C ALA A 115 -20.11 6.25 1.01
N GLY A 116 -20.48 7.25 1.83
CA GLY A 116 -20.37 7.19 3.30
C GLY A 116 -19.01 7.55 3.89
N GLN A 117 -17.96 7.75 3.08
CA GLN A 117 -16.62 8.08 3.55
C GLN A 117 -16.18 9.49 3.10
N ARG A 118 -15.41 10.18 3.94
CA ARG A 118 -14.76 11.44 3.54
C ARG A 118 -13.67 11.14 2.52
N SER A 119 -13.55 11.97 1.48
CA SER A 119 -12.48 11.79 0.50
C SER A 119 -11.09 11.96 1.14
N PRO A 120 -10.11 11.11 0.78
CA PRO A 120 -8.72 11.23 1.21
C PRO A 120 -8.18 12.65 1.08
N LEU A 121 -8.38 13.31 -0.05
CA LEU A 121 -7.86 14.67 -0.28
C LEU A 121 -8.47 15.69 0.69
N LYS A 122 -9.74 15.55 1.06
CA LYS A 122 -10.40 16.41 2.06
C LYS A 122 -9.83 16.18 3.46
N LEU A 123 -9.54 14.94 3.82
CA LEU A 123 -8.89 14.59 5.09
C LEU A 123 -7.47 15.17 5.16
N LEU A 124 -6.68 15.00 4.10
CA LEU A 124 -5.32 15.51 4.02
C LEU A 124 -5.25 17.03 4.04
N ARG A 125 -6.16 17.72 3.34
CA ARG A 125 -6.28 19.17 3.45
C ARG A 125 -6.57 19.58 4.89
N LYS A 126 -7.47 18.90 5.61
CA LYS A 126 -7.77 19.21 7.02
C LYS A 126 -6.55 19.05 7.93
N ALA A 127 -5.64 18.11 7.61
CA ALA A 127 -4.41 17.93 8.36
C ALA A 127 -3.42 19.10 8.21
N GLN A 128 -3.63 20.01 7.24
CA GLN A 128 -2.79 21.19 7.00
C GLN A 128 -1.29 20.86 6.84
N CYS A 129 -0.99 19.71 6.25
CA CYS A 129 0.38 19.24 6.04
C CYS A 129 0.61 18.97 4.55
N ILE A 130 1.41 19.82 3.90
CA ILE A 130 1.78 19.63 2.48
C ILE A 130 2.56 18.34 2.28
N SER A 131 3.46 17.97 3.21
CA SER A 131 4.24 16.73 3.15
C SER A 131 3.34 15.49 3.08
N ALA A 132 2.19 15.49 3.76
CA ALA A 132 1.24 14.39 3.67
C ALA A 132 0.55 14.33 2.29
N VAL A 133 0.15 15.47 1.72
CA VAL A 133 -0.45 15.51 0.37
C VAL A 133 0.56 15.11 -0.70
N ARG A 134 1.77 15.67 -0.64
CA ARG A 134 2.87 15.36 -1.55
C ARG A 134 3.19 13.87 -1.53
N LEU A 135 3.48 13.33 -0.34
CA LEU A 135 3.81 11.91 -0.18
C LEU A 135 2.67 11.00 -0.64
N PHE A 136 1.41 11.30 -0.31
CA PHE A 136 0.28 10.46 -0.69
C PHE A 136 0.18 10.30 -2.21
N ILE A 137 0.37 11.40 -2.94
CA ILE A 137 0.32 11.40 -4.41
C ILE A 137 1.58 10.78 -5.00
N ASP A 138 2.77 11.10 -4.48
CA ASP A 138 4.04 10.53 -4.96
C ASP A 138 4.07 9.00 -4.81
N LEU A 139 3.53 8.46 -3.71
CA LEU A 139 3.49 7.02 -3.50
C LEU A 139 2.70 6.27 -4.58
N TYR A 140 1.71 6.89 -5.25
CA TYR A 140 1.03 6.23 -6.36
C TYR A 140 1.93 5.97 -7.56
N PHE A 141 2.98 6.76 -7.75
CA PHE A 141 3.97 6.54 -8.81
C PHE A 141 4.87 5.35 -8.49
N PHE A 142 5.22 5.18 -7.22
CA PHE A 142 6.10 4.11 -6.73
C PHE A 142 5.35 2.86 -6.27
N HIS A 143 4.03 2.83 -6.44
CA HIS A 143 3.17 1.73 -6.02
C HIS A 143 3.07 0.68 -7.13
N ASP A 144 3.75 -0.45 -6.95
CA ASP A 144 3.64 -1.61 -7.83
C ASP A 144 3.09 -2.80 -7.03
N LEU A 145 1.78 -3.04 -7.20
CA LEU A 145 1.11 -4.17 -6.56
C LEU A 145 1.56 -5.52 -7.14
N ALA A 146 1.92 -5.58 -8.42
CA ALA A 146 2.22 -6.84 -9.09
C ALA A 146 3.65 -7.31 -8.79
N GLY A 147 4.63 -6.42 -8.88
CA GLY A 147 6.04 -6.76 -8.62
C GLY A 147 6.44 -6.60 -7.15
N ASN A 148 5.96 -5.55 -6.49
CA ASN A 148 6.40 -5.17 -5.14
C ASN A 148 5.33 -5.37 -4.06
N GLY A 149 4.12 -5.84 -4.41
CA GLY A 149 3.02 -6.01 -3.45
C GLY A 149 2.57 -4.70 -2.78
N GLY A 150 3.03 -3.55 -3.27
CA GLY A 150 3.02 -2.28 -2.55
C GLY A 150 4.08 -1.32 -3.07
N CYS A 151 4.57 -0.43 -2.21
CA CYS A 151 5.66 0.47 -2.52
C CYS A 151 7.00 -0.29 -2.49
N GLU A 152 8.03 0.28 -3.10
CA GLU A 152 9.38 -0.27 -3.02
C GLU A 152 9.81 -0.50 -1.56
N TRP A 153 10.27 -1.72 -1.26
CA TRP A 153 10.58 -2.21 0.10
C TRP A 153 12.03 -2.63 0.26
N ARG A 154 12.77 -2.79 -0.83
CA ARG A 154 14.13 -3.34 -0.82
C ARG A 154 15.13 -2.40 -0.16
N ARG A 155 16.20 -3.01 0.36
CA ARG A 155 17.22 -2.29 1.13
C ARG A 155 17.87 -1.19 0.31
N GLY A 156 17.95 -0.01 0.93
CA GLY A 156 18.62 1.14 0.36
C GLY A 156 17.76 1.96 -0.61
N ILE A 157 16.54 1.55 -0.94
CA ILE A 157 15.68 2.28 -1.91
C ILE A 157 14.20 2.34 -1.53
N GLY A 158 13.79 1.70 -0.43
CA GLY A 158 12.38 1.52 -0.09
C GLY A 158 11.91 2.09 1.25
N ILE A 159 10.71 1.69 1.64
CA ILE A 159 10.13 1.89 2.97
C ILE A 159 9.50 0.59 3.45
N ARG A 160 9.77 0.19 4.69
CA ARG A 160 9.37 -1.14 5.18
C ARG A 160 9.27 -1.25 6.69
N ILE A 161 8.68 -2.35 7.14
CA ILE A 161 8.85 -2.88 8.50
C ILE A 161 9.75 -4.12 8.42
N PRO A 162 10.95 -4.10 9.03
CA PRO A 162 11.79 -5.29 9.12
C PRO A 162 11.32 -6.24 10.23
N PHE A 163 11.51 -7.54 10.02
CA PHE A 163 11.19 -8.58 11.00
C PHE A 163 12.47 -9.30 11.47
N GLU A 164 12.43 -9.73 12.73
CA GLU A 164 13.37 -10.69 13.29
C GLU A 164 12.90 -12.10 12.94
N ARG A 165 13.79 -12.91 12.37
CA ARG A 165 13.52 -14.29 11.97
C ARG A 165 14.14 -15.26 12.97
N ARG A 166 13.41 -16.29 13.37
CA ARG A 166 13.92 -17.41 14.21
C ARG A 166 13.52 -18.75 13.65
N SER A 167 14.44 -19.72 13.70
CA SER A 167 14.15 -21.10 13.33
C SER A 167 13.47 -21.80 14.51
N GLU A 168 12.32 -22.39 14.26
CA GLU A 168 11.51 -23.11 15.26
C GLU A 168 11.59 -24.63 15.09
N GLY A 169 12.42 -25.09 14.14
CA GLY A 169 12.63 -26.50 13.82
C GLY A 169 12.42 -26.81 12.34
N SER A 170 12.35 -28.12 12.05
CA SER A 170 12.18 -28.64 10.70
C SER A 170 11.30 -29.89 10.72
N GLN A 171 10.47 -30.06 9.71
CA GLN A 171 9.68 -31.27 9.51
C GLN A 171 9.65 -31.67 8.04
N GLY A 172 10.17 -32.86 7.73
CA GLY A 172 10.30 -33.34 6.35
C GLY A 172 11.17 -32.40 5.52
N CYS A 173 10.64 -31.95 4.39
CA CYS A 173 11.31 -30.99 3.50
C CYS A 173 11.07 -29.51 3.86
N HIS A 174 10.51 -29.21 5.04
CA HIS A 174 10.20 -27.84 5.45
C HIS A 174 10.99 -27.41 6.69
N ASN A 175 11.47 -26.17 6.66
CA ASN A 175 11.92 -25.44 7.83
C ASN A 175 10.76 -24.60 8.36
N VAL A 176 10.59 -24.55 9.68
CA VAL A 176 9.56 -23.72 10.33
C VAL A 176 10.22 -22.46 10.85
N TRP A 177 9.74 -21.31 10.37
CA TRP A 177 10.26 -20.01 10.75
C TRP A 177 9.20 -19.19 11.49
N SER A 178 9.63 -18.49 12.55
CA SER A 178 8.83 -17.42 13.14
C SER A 178 9.41 -16.05 12.80
N PHE A 179 8.52 -15.08 12.66
CA PHE A 179 8.84 -13.69 12.31
C PHE A 179 8.12 -12.74 13.26
N SER A 180 8.88 -11.90 13.97
CA SER A 180 8.34 -10.84 14.83
C SER A 180 8.81 -9.46 14.33
N PRO A 181 7.97 -8.42 14.34
CA PRO A 181 8.39 -7.10 13.89
C PRO A 181 9.53 -6.58 14.79
N GLN A 182 10.55 -5.99 14.19
CA GLN A 182 11.55 -5.25 14.95
C GLN A 182 10.88 -4.05 15.61
N LEU A 183 11.27 -3.78 16.85
CA LEU A 183 10.78 -2.61 17.58
C LEU A 183 11.85 -1.54 17.65
N ARG A 184 11.39 -0.30 17.78
CA ARG A 184 12.20 0.83 18.21
C ARG A 184 12.41 0.75 19.73
N PRO A 185 13.36 1.53 20.28
CA PRO A 185 13.58 1.58 21.73
C PRO A 185 12.35 1.99 22.55
N ASP A 186 11.41 2.73 21.95
CA ASP A 186 10.15 3.15 22.57
C ASP A 186 9.06 2.07 22.56
N GLY A 187 9.36 0.87 22.04
CA GLY A 187 8.42 -0.24 21.91
C GLY A 187 7.51 -0.16 20.69
N GLY A 188 7.54 0.94 19.92
CA GLY A 188 6.81 1.06 18.66
C GLY A 188 7.43 0.18 17.57
N ILE A 189 6.61 -0.26 16.60
CA ILE A 189 7.12 -0.99 15.43
C ILE A 189 8.11 -0.12 14.67
N LYS A 190 9.26 -0.70 14.33
CA LYS A 190 10.30 -0.03 13.55
C LYS A 190 9.85 0.07 12.10
N ILE A 191 9.88 1.30 11.57
CA ILE A 191 9.74 1.58 10.14
C ILE A 191 11.11 2.03 9.66
N GLU A 192 11.62 1.36 8.63
CA GLU A 192 12.87 1.72 7.96
C GLU A 192 12.54 2.40 6.64
N THR A 193 13.26 3.48 6.33
CA THR A 193 13.32 4.08 5.01
C THR A 193 14.75 4.52 4.75
N TRP A 194 15.11 4.72 3.48
CA TRP A 194 16.45 5.13 3.09
C TRP A 194 16.42 6.45 2.35
N GLU A 195 17.42 7.30 2.61
CA GLU A 195 17.55 8.62 1.96
C GLU A 195 17.64 8.53 0.43
N GLN A 196 18.11 7.40 -0.10
CA GLN A 196 18.24 7.17 -1.53
C GLN A 196 16.91 6.75 -2.20
N ALA A 197 15.84 6.53 -1.44
CA ALA A 197 14.53 6.26 -2.01
C ALA A 197 13.98 7.53 -2.70
N GLU A 198 13.54 7.42 -3.95
CA GLU A 198 13.16 8.58 -4.77
C GLU A 198 11.93 9.36 -4.25
N PHE A 199 11.12 8.75 -3.38
CA PHE A 199 9.99 9.38 -2.72
C PHE A 199 10.36 10.06 -1.40
N VAL A 200 11.62 10.00 -0.98
CA VAL A 200 12.10 10.63 0.25
C VAL A 200 12.44 12.10 0.00
N PHE A 201 11.87 12.96 0.85
CA PHE A 201 12.10 14.39 0.89
C PHE A 201 12.06 14.84 2.36
N PRO A 202 12.50 16.08 2.67
CA PRO A 202 12.45 16.60 4.04
C PRO A 202 11.05 16.44 4.66
N ASP A 203 10.98 16.02 5.93
CA ASP A 203 9.74 15.80 6.67
C ASP A 203 8.83 14.65 6.17
N ILE A 204 9.35 13.70 5.37
CA ILE A 204 8.58 12.52 4.92
C ILE A 204 7.85 11.81 6.07
N PHE A 205 8.51 11.63 7.22
CA PHE A 205 7.91 10.92 8.36
C PHE A 205 6.73 11.65 9.00
N GLN A 206 6.68 12.99 8.91
CA GLN A 206 5.51 13.75 9.32
C GLN A 206 4.33 13.44 8.41
N GLY A 207 4.57 13.46 7.09
CA GLY A 207 3.58 13.08 6.09
C GLY A 207 3.10 11.64 6.29
N PHE A 208 4.04 10.71 6.41
CA PHE A 208 3.78 9.28 6.58
C PHE A 208 2.93 8.99 7.83
N SER A 209 3.25 9.62 8.96
CA SER A 209 2.47 9.49 10.21
C SER A 209 1.03 10.00 10.07
N ILE A 210 0.80 11.00 9.22
CA ILE A 210 -0.55 11.48 8.90
C ILE A 210 -1.28 10.48 8.00
N LEU A 211 -0.61 9.92 7.00
CA LEU A 211 -1.19 8.90 6.10
C LEU A 211 -1.63 7.65 6.86
N GLN A 212 -0.81 7.16 7.78
CA GLN A 212 -1.16 6.00 8.61
C GLN A 212 -2.35 6.28 9.51
N ARG A 213 -2.35 7.41 10.24
CA ARG A 213 -3.48 7.78 11.12
C ARG A 213 -4.76 8.07 10.36
N ALA A 214 -4.66 8.55 9.13
CA ALA A 214 -5.80 8.78 8.26
C ALA A 214 -6.33 7.49 7.61
N GLY A 215 -5.65 6.35 7.81
CA GLY A 215 -6.00 5.08 7.17
C GLY A 215 -5.90 5.18 5.65
N LEU A 216 -4.86 5.83 5.12
CA LEU A 216 -4.62 5.95 3.68
C LEU A 216 -3.52 5.01 3.19
N ILE A 217 -2.69 4.56 4.12
CA ILE A 217 -1.62 3.60 3.90
C ILE A 217 -1.61 2.58 5.04
N GLU A 218 -1.35 1.33 4.70
CA GLU A 218 -1.11 0.25 5.65
C GLU A 218 0.20 -0.47 5.31
N PHE A 219 0.71 -1.28 6.24
CA PHE A 219 1.78 -2.21 5.93
C PHE A 219 1.21 -3.62 5.82
N VAL A 220 1.38 -4.25 4.66
CA VAL A 220 1.02 -5.64 4.42
C VAL A 220 2.29 -6.48 4.40
N GLU A 221 2.37 -7.45 5.29
CA GLU A 221 3.52 -8.32 5.42
C GLU A 221 3.59 -9.32 4.26
N HIS A 222 4.78 -9.52 3.71
CA HIS A 222 5.05 -10.45 2.63
C HIS A 222 6.29 -11.28 2.95
N LEU A 223 6.22 -12.56 2.64
CA LEU A 223 7.38 -13.43 2.63
C LEU A 223 8.16 -13.17 1.35
N VAL A 224 9.46 -12.91 1.49
CA VAL A 224 10.39 -12.68 0.39
C VAL A 224 11.46 -13.75 0.40
N ASP A 225 12.04 -14.05 -0.76
CA ASP A 225 13.08 -15.07 -0.90
C ASP A 225 14.42 -14.66 -0.27
N SER A 226 14.67 -13.35 -0.21
CA SER A 226 15.88 -12.75 0.38
C SER A 226 15.66 -11.28 0.75
N ASP A 227 16.28 -10.82 1.84
CA ASP A 227 16.31 -9.39 2.20
C ASP A 227 17.45 -8.65 1.48
N THR A 228 17.35 -8.57 0.15
CA THR A 228 18.35 -7.96 -0.73
C THR A 228 17.72 -7.02 -1.76
N ARG A 229 18.54 -6.38 -2.59
CA ARG A 229 18.05 -5.58 -3.73
C ARG A 229 17.50 -6.40 -4.90
N GLU A 230 17.77 -7.69 -4.92
CA GLU A 230 17.27 -8.61 -5.96
C GLU A 230 16.16 -9.53 -5.43
N GLY A 231 15.78 -9.36 -4.16
CA GLY A 231 14.79 -10.23 -3.54
C GLY A 231 13.41 -10.09 -4.18
N GLU A 232 12.71 -11.21 -4.28
CA GLU A 232 11.35 -11.29 -4.83
C GLU A 232 10.33 -11.69 -3.77
N ILE A 233 9.09 -11.27 -3.98
CA ILE A 233 7.97 -11.68 -3.15
C ILE A 233 7.62 -13.12 -3.49
N ILE A 234 7.58 -13.97 -2.46
CA ILE A 234 7.06 -15.32 -2.56
C ILE A 234 5.54 -15.27 -2.46
N HIS A 235 5.01 -14.72 -1.36
CA HIS A 235 3.57 -14.54 -1.15
C HIS A 235 3.26 -13.60 0.02
N PRO A 236 2.04 -13.01 0.06
CA PRO A 236 1.60 -12.20 1.20
C PRO A 236 1.35 -13.05 2.45
N LEU A 237 1.59 -12.45 3.62
CA LEU A 237 1.32 -12.98 4.95
C LEU A 237 0.79 -11.87 5.91
N PRO A 238 -0.28 -11.12 5.54
CA PRO A 238 -0.78 -10.01 6.34
C PRO A 238 -1.10 -10.38 7.79
N ILE A 239 -0.65 -9.53 8.71
CA ILE A 239 -0.93 -9.63 10.14
C ILE A 239 -2.19 -8.83 10.50
N GLY A 240 -3.09 -9.46 11.26
CA GLY A 240 -4.35 -8.86 11.69
C GLY A 240 -5.37 -8.73 10.56
N ASP A 241 -6.08 -7.60 10.52
CA ASP A 241 -7.18 -7.35 9.57
C ASP A 241 -6.75 -6.62 8.29
N LYS A 242 -5.45 -6.61 7.99
CA LYS A 242 -4.87 -5.92 6.84
C LYS A 242 -4.92 -6.76 5.55
N GLY A 243 -4.66 -6.12 4.41
CA GLY A 243 -4.58 -6.80 3.12
C GLY A 243 -5.94 -7.33 2.63
N GLU A 244 -5.92 -8.09 1.54
CA GLU A 244 -7.14 -8.64 0.93
C GLU A 244 -7.62 -9.92 1.63
N PRO A 245 -8.92 -10.25 1.56
CA PRO A 245 -9.46 -11.46 2.19
C PRO A 245 -8.72 -12.76 1.83
N GLY A 246 -8.26 -12.90 0.58
CA GLY A 246 -7.48 -14.05 0.11
C GLY A 246 -6.08 -14.10 0.71
N GLU A 247 -5.39 -12.95 0.81
CA GLU A 247 -4.09 -12.85 1.48
C GLU A 247 -4.18 -13.22 2.97
N ARG A 248 -5.25 -12.79 3.65
CA ARG A 248 -5.50 -13.20 5.04
C ARG A 248 -5.78 -14.70 5.16
N ALA A 249 -6.40 -15.32 4.14
CA ALA A 249 -6.62 -16.76 4.12
C ALA A 249 -5.31 -17.55 4.00
N ILE A 250 -4.37 -17.09 3.18
CA ILE A 250 -3.01 -17.64 3.10
C ILE A 250 -2.35 -17.61 4.48
N THR A 251 -2.36 -16.45 5.15
CA THR A 251 -1.74 -16.29 6.48
C THR A 251 -2.32 -17.26 7.50
N ARG A 252 -3.66 -17.37 7.57
CA ARG A 252 -4.32 -18.30 8.49
C ARG A 252 -3.90 -19.75 8.22
N ALA A 253 -3.85 -20.15 6.96
CA ALA A 253 -3.46 -21.51 6.56
C ALA A 253 -1.98 -21.78 6.86
N ALA A 254 -1.09 -20.85 6.52
CA ALA A 254 0.35 -20.91 6.79
C ALA A 254 0.64 -21.04 8.29
N CYS A 255 0.01 -20.18 9.11
CA CYS A 255 0.09 -20.29 10.57
C CYS A 255 -0.42 -21.65 11.05
N ALA A 256 -1.60 -22.10 10.61
CA ALA A 256 -2.13 -23.40 11.02
C ALA A 256 -1.18 -24.57 10.70
N ALA A 257 -0.50 -24.52 9.55
CA ALA A 257 0.55 -25.48 9.20
C ALA A 257 1.77 -25.36 10.13
N GLY A 258 2.28 -24.14 10.35
CA GLY A 258 3.42 -23.88 11.23
C GLY A 258 3.19 -24.35 12.66
N TRP A 259 2.02 -24.07 13.23
CA TRP A 259 1.63 -24.51 14.58
C TRP A 259 1.56 -26.04 14.70
N LYS A 260 1.13 -26.75 13.65
CA LYS A 260 1.14 -28.21 13.65
C LYS A 260 2.55 -28.80 13.57
N MET A 261 3.46 -28.13 12.86
CA MET A 261 4.86 -28.55 12.77
C MET A 261 5.68 -28.21 14.02
N ALA A 262 5.30 -27.15 14.74
CA ALA A 262 5.94 -26.71 15.97
C ALA A 262 4.91 -26.57 17.11
N PRO A 263 4.35 -27.68 17.64
CA PRO A 263 3.23 -27.65 18.58
C PRO A 263 3.58 -27.06 19.96
N SER A 264 4.86 -27.06 20.34
CA SER A 264 5.34 -26.42 21.57
C SER A 264 5.66 -24.93 21.40
N TRP A 265 5.59 -24.42 20.16
CA TRP A 265 5.87 -23.03 19.88
C TRP A 265 4.75 -22.14 20.43
N THR A 266 5.15 -21.01 20.99
CA THR A 266 4.22 -19.97 21.42
C THR A 266 4.69 -18.62 20.88
N PRO A 267 3.78 -17.78 20.38
CA PRO A 267 4.15 -16.49 19.86
C PRO A 267 4.67 -15.61 21.00
N ALA A 268 5.83 -15.00 20.81
CA ALA A 268 6.36 -14.03 21.77
C ALA A 268 5.48 -12.77 21.85
N ARG A 269 4.76 -12.45 20.76
CA ARG A 269 3.89 -11.28 20.61
C ARG A 269 2.73 -11.57 19.65
N PRO A 270 1.59 -10.86 19.77
CA PRO A 270 0.44 -11.03 18.86
C PRO A 270 0.79 -10.84 17.38
N GLU A 271 1.76 -9.98 17.07
CA GLU A 271 2.23 -9.69 15.71
C GLU A 271 3.29 -10.69 15.22
N THR A 272 3.40 -11.86 15.84
CA THR A 272 4.35 -12.89 15.41
C THR A 272 3.67 -13.89 14.47
N VAL A 273 4.24 -14.08 13.29
CA VAL A 273 3.79 -15.07 12.30
C VAL A 273 4.70 -16.28 12.35
N ILE A 274 4.13 -17.48 12.20
CA ILE A 274 4.88 -18.73 12.00
C ILE A 274 4.48 -19.32 10.66
N VAL A 275 5.45 -19.72 9.86
CA VAL A 275 5.22 -20.26 8.51
C VAL A 275 6.22 -21.37 8.21
N PRO A 276 5.75 -22.54 7.72
CA PRO A 276 6.64 -23.54 7.16
C PRO A 276 7.04 -23.13 5.75
N VAL A 277 8.31 -23.28 5.42
CA VAL A 277 8.88 -22.94 4.13
C VAL A 277 9.76 -24.10 3.66
N GLU A 278 9.81 -24.36 2.36
CA GLU A 278 10.71 -25.38 1.80
C GLU A 278 12.16 -25.18 2.29
N ALA A 279 12.81 -26.27 2.70
CA ALA A 279 14.12 -26.22 3.35
C ALA A 279 15.22 -25.66 2.44
N ILE A 280 15.02 -25.69 1.12
CA ILE A 280 15.94 -25.09 0.13
C ILE A 280 15.92 -23.56 0.18
N ALA A 281 14.82 -22.94 0.62
CA ALA A 281 14.68 -21.49 0.70
C ALA A 281 15.29 -20.97 2.02
N GLN A 282 16.62 -20.87 2.06
CA GLN A 282 17.37 -20.57 3.29
C GLN A 282 17.35 -19.08 3.70
N ASN A 283 17.17 -18.18 2.74
CA ASN A 283 17.32 -16.72 2.96
C ASN A 283 15.99 -16.00 3.16
N VAL A 284 14.90 -16.75 3.28
CA VAL A 284 13.55 -16.16 3.38
C VAL A 284 13.43 -15.18 4.53
N GLN A 285 12.74 -14.09 4.28
CA GLN A 285 12.49 -13.04 5.27
C GLN A 285 11.04 -12.56 5.18
N LEU A 286 10.49 -12.09 6.30
CA LEU A 286 9.22 -11.38 6.30
C LEU A 286 9.46 -9.87 6.29
N ILE A 287 8.79 -9.15 5.39
CA ILE A 287 8.89 -7.70 5.27
C ILE A 287 7.49 -7.09 5.26
N GLY A 288 7.26 -6.09 6.10
CA GLY A 288 6.05 -5.26 6.00
C GLY A 288 6.22 -4.25 4.88
N ILE A 289 5.36 -4.34 3.86
CA ILE A 289 5.42 -3.49 2.66
C ILE A 289 4.32 -2.44 2.74
N ALA A 290 4.67 -1.17 2.54
CA ALA A 290 3.71 -0.08 2.57
C ALA A 290 2.77 -0.15 1.35
N ARG A 291 1.46 -0.16 1.57
CA ARG A 291 0.45 -0.32 0.52
C ARG A 291 -0.64 0.74 0.66
N LEU A 292 -0.99 1.37 -0.47
CA LEU A 292 -2.07 2.36 -0.53
C LEU A 292 -3.43 1.66 -0.59
N LEU A 293 -4.39 2.13 0.21
CA LEU A 293 -5.72 1.50 0.30
C LEU A 293 -6.60 1.79 -0.92
N PHE A 294 -6.52 2.99 -1.47
CA PHE A 294 -7.30 3.38 -2.65
C PHE A 294 -6.51 3.02 -3.90
N LYS A 295 -6.97 2.06 -4.69
CA LYS A 295 -6.23 1.55 -5.84
C LYS A 295 -6.79 2.13 -7.14
N PRO A 296 -5.95 2.62 -8.08
CA PRO A 296 -6.44 3.06 -9.38
C PRO A 296 -6.80 1.81 -10.20
N HIS A 297 -8.00 1.73 -10.78
CA HIS A 297 -8.44 0.55 -11.55
C HIS A 297 -7.84 0.52 -12.97
N VAL A 298 -6.52 0.68 -13.07
CA VAL A 298 -5.73 0.50 -14.30
C VAL A 298 -5.52 -0.98 -14.61
N LYS A 299 -5.05 -1.31 -15.82
CA LYS A 299 -4.86 -2.69 -16.29
C LYS A 299 -4.05 -3.55 -15.31
N GLN A 300 -2.95 -3.00 -14.77
CA GLN A 300 -2.07 -3.70 -13.82
C GLN A 300 -2.79 -4.04 -12.50
N THR A 301 -3.50 -3.07 -11.90
CA THR A 301 -4.27 -3.31 -10.66
C THR A 301 -5.39 -4.32 -10.87
N LYS A 302 -6.07 -4.29 -12.03
CA LYS A 302 -7.08 -5.31 -12.37
C LYS A 302 -6.49 -6.71 -12.48
N ALA A 303 -5.31 -6.82 -13.09
CA ALA A 303 -4.59 -8.10 -13.19
C ALA A 303 -4.18 -8.63 -11.81
N TRP A 304 -3.72 -7.76 -10.91
CA TRP A 304 -3.39 -8.13 -9.54
C TRP A 304 -4.63 -8.59 -8.75
N ILE A 305 -5.77 -7.88 -8.84
CA ILE A 305 -7.03 -8.31 -8.19
C ILE A 305 -7.48 -9.69 -8.68
N ALA A 306 -7.23 -10.01 -9.96
CA ALA A 306 -7.58 -11.30 -10.55
C ALA A 306 -6.77 -12.49 -10.00
N GLN A 307 -5.68 -12.26 -9.25
CA GLN A 307 -4.88 -13.32 -8.60
C GLN A 307 -5.61 -14.00 -7.42
N SER A 308 -6.86 -13.62 -7.13
CA SER A 308 -7.63 -14.20 -6.03
C SER A 308 -7.72 -15.75 -6.07
N SER A 309 -7.71 -16.36 -7.26
CA SER A 309 -7.67 -17.82 -7.41
C SER A 309 -6.31 -18.42 -7.04
N GLU A 310 -5.21 -17.75 -7.35
CA GLU A 310 -3.86 -18.16 -6.97
C GLU A 310 -3.69 -18.13 -5.45
N TRP A 311 -4.23 -17.10 -4.79
CA TRP A 311 -4.22 -17.02 -3.33
C TRP A 311 -5.02 -18.16 -2.68
N ALA A 312 -6.16 -18.53 -3.26
CA ALA A 312 -6.95 -19.65 -2.79
C ALA A 312 -6.17 -20.98 -2.92
N ASN A 313 -5.50 -21.21 -4.06
CA ASN A 313 -4.68 -22.39 -4.27
C ASN A 313 -3.53 -22.48 -3.27
N LEU A 314 -2.84 -21.37 -3.02
CA LEU A 314 -1.75 -21.31 -2.04
C LEU A 314 -2.25 -21.59 -0.61
N ALA A 315 -3.38 -21.00 -0.23
CA ALA A 315 -4.00 -21.28 1.06
C ALA A 315 -4.37 -22.76 1.21
N CYS A 316 -4.94 -23.38 0.16
CA CYS A 316 -5.22 -24.82 0.13
C CYS A 316 -3.94 -25.65 0.30
N GLY A 317 -2.85 -25.29 -0.37
CA GLY A 317 -1.56 -25.99 -0.23
C GLY A 317 -1.06 -26.02 1.23
N PHE A 318 -1.16 -24.91 1.96
CA PHE A 318 -0.84 -24.89 3.39
C PHE A 318 -1.82 -25.72 4.24
N MET A 319 -3.11 -25.75 3.89
CA MET A 319 -4.09 -26.60 4.59
C MET A 319 -3.82 -28.10 4.38
N ASP A 320 -3.42 -28.49 3.18
CA ASP A 320 -3.02 -29.86 2.87
C ASP A 320 -1.75 -30.24 3.63
N LEU A 321 -0.76 -29.35 3.66
CA LEU A 321 0.44 -29.50 4.46
C LEU A 321 0.10 -29.69 5.95
N ALA A 322 -0.79 -28.86 6.48
CA ALA A 322 -1.28 -28.97 7.85
C ALA A 322 -1.99 -30.32 8.10
N SER A 323 -2.77 -30.81 7.14
CA SER A 323 -3.57 -32.03 7.29
C SER A 323 -2.73 -33.31 7.15
N GLY A 324 -1.67 -33.27 6.36
CA GLY A 324 -0.72 -34.37 6.17
C GLY A 324 0.19 -34.65 7.38
N ILE A 325 0.29 -33.71 8.33
CA ILE A 325 1.05 -33.90 9.57
C ILE A 325 0.28 -34.86 10.49
N LYS A 326 0.70 -36.13 10.52
CA LYS A 326 0.23 -37.10 11.50
C LYS A 326 0.56 -36.58 12.90
N ARG A 327 -0.43 -36.47 13.80
CA ARG A 327 -0.16 -36.24 15.23
C ARG A 327 0.83 -37.32 15.68
N ALA A 328 1.95 -36.91 16.27
CA ALA A 328 2.78 -37.85 17.01
C ALA A 328 1.89 -38.48 18.09
N THR A 329 1.42 -39.71 17.83
CA THR A 329 0.91 -40.59 18.86
C THR A 329 2.02 -40.74 19.87
N ASN A 330 1.76 -40.39 21.14
CA ASN A 330 2.58 -40.68 22.31
C ASN A 330 3.40 -41.97 22.13
N SER A 331 4.61 -41.87 21.61
CA SER A 331 5.58 -42.96 21.60
C SER A 331 6.57 -42.65 22.72
N GLY A 332 6.51 -43.50 23.75
CA GLY A 332 7.18 -43.38 25.03
C GLY A 332 8.49 -42.60 25.03
N ILE A 333 8.49 -41.54 25.84
CA ILE A 333 9.70 -41.10 26.54
C ILE A 333 10.23 -42.34 27.27
N LYS A 334 11.27 -42.98 26.72
CA LYS A 334 12.17 -43.78 27.52
C LYS A 334 13.06 -42.79 28.25
N ASP A 335 12.75 -42.61 29.51
CA ASP A 335 13.59 -41.98 30.51
C ASP A 335 14.92 -42.73 30.54
N ILE A 336 15.96 -42.19 29.89
CA ILE A 336 17.34 -42.67 30.05
C ILE A 336 17.93 -41.87 31.19
N SER A 337 17.47 -42.16 32.41
CA SER A 337 18.14 -41.71 33.62
C SER A 337 18.16 -42.85 34.64
N ARG A 338 19.36 -43.12 35.18
CA ARG A 338 19.75 -44.10 36.21
C ARG A 338 20.12 -45.51 35.73
N LYS A 339 21.43 -45.75 35.61
CA LYS A 339 22.20 -46.63 36.52
C LYS A 339 23.69 -46.58 36.17
N ASP A 340 24.42 -45.70 36.86
CA ASP A 340 25.83 -45.89 37.19
C ASP A 340 25.96 -45.70 38.70
N GLN A 341 25.74 -46.79 39.44
CA GLN A 341 26.27 -47.04 40.78
C GLN A 341 26.37 -48.56 40.92
N GLY A 342 27.61 -49.06 41.03
CA GLY A 342 27.97 -50.47 41.14
C GLY A 342 29.44 -50.65 40.82
#